data_AF-A0A679G0J0-F1
#
_entry.id   AF-A0A679G0J0-F1
#
_cell.length_a   1.000
_cell.length_b   1.000
_cell.length_c   1.000
_cell.angle_alpha   90.00
_cell.angle_beta   90.00
_cell.angle_gamma   90.00
#
_symmetry.space_group_name_H-M   'P 1'
#
loop_
_entity.id
_entity.type
_entity.pdbx_description
1 polymer ?
#
loop_
_entity_poly.entity_id
_entity_poly.type
_entity_poly.pdbx_seq_one_letter_code
_entity_poly.pdbx_strand_id
1 'polypeptide(L)'
;MALQSVIQQIFCLMNKDWSKYNNDERNNMSKNLDELSVLLMSEIDRAISIESLESAIKFENEHYFLPIPCVIKLYQKLILLNHTNKPYYEGLVDYLLLYGPDWEEEANKITNLIEKERFETARDYVQSISYYKEFNNCR
;
A
#
# COMPACT_ATOMS: atom_id res chain seq x y z
N MET A 1 -2.37 18.46 2.29
CA MET A 1 -3.80 18.05 2.33
C MET A 1 -3.89 16.94 3.38
N ALA A 2 -5.02 16.68 4.04
CA ALA A 2 -5.05 15.56 4.99
C ALA A 2 -5.04 14.22 4.22
N LEU A 3 -4.25 13.23 4.64
CA LEU A 3 -4.19 11.87 4.07
C LEU A 3 -5.57 11.32 3.68
N GLN A 4 -6.52 11.42 4.61
CA GLN A 4 -7.90 10.96 4.45
C GLN A 4 -8.64 11.66 3.28
N SER A 5 -8.36 12.94 3.03
CA SER A 5 -8.98 13.66 1.93
C SER A 5 -8.54 13.14 0.56
N VAL A 6 -7.28 12.70 0.43
CA VAL A 6 -6.78 12.11 -0.82
C VAL A 6 -7.38 10.71 -1.03
N ILE A 7 -7.41 9.90 0.04
CA ILE A 7 -8.03 8.57 0.04
C ILE A 7 -9.50 8.63 -0.40
N GLN A 8 -10.28 9.57 0.15
CA GLN A 8 -11.68 9.76 -0.22
C GLN A 8 -11.85 10.17 -1.68
N GLN A 9 -10.94 10.99 -2.22
CA GLN A 9 -10.98 11.37 -3.65
C GLN A 9 -10.72 10.16 -4.56
N ILE A 10 -9.73 9.32 -4.21
CA ILE A 10 -9.45 8.08 -4.95
C ILE A 10 -10.66 7.14 -4.87
N PHE A 11 -11.24 6.94 -3.68
CA PHE A 11 -12.44 6.11 -3.50
C PHE A 11 -13.60 6.58 -4.37
N CYS A 12 -13.87 7.89 -4.40
CA CYS A 12 -14.93 8.45 -5.25
C CYS A 12 -14.65 8.23 -6.74
N LEU A 13 -13.40 8.28 -7.16
CA LEU A 13 -13.01 8.06 -8.55
C LEU A 13 -13.14 6.58 -8.95
N MET A 14 -12.71 5.66 -8.08
CA MET A 14 -12.76 4.22 -8.31
C MET A 14 -14.18 3.65 -8.30
N ASN A 15 -15.09 4.25 -7.53
CA ASN A 15 -16.50 3.84 -7.49
C ASN A 15 -17.37 4.38 -8.63
N LYS A 16 -16.80 5.17 -9.55
CA LYS A 16 -17.53 5.55 -10.76
C LYS A 16 -17.70 4.32 -11.66
N ASP A 17 -18.76 4.34 -12.46
CA ASP A 17 -18.94 3.36 -13.52
C ASP A 17 -18.15 3.80 -14.76
N TRP A 18 -16.89 3.37 -14.87
CA TRP A 18 -15.97 3.78 -15.95
C TRP A 18 -16.48 3.38 -17.33
N SER A 19 -17.40 2.41 -17.43
CA SER A 19 -17.98 1.97 -18.71
C SER A 19 -18.85 3.04 -19.40
N LYS A 20 -19.33 4.03 -18.63
CA LYS A 20 -20.19 5.12 -19.13
C LYS A 20 -19.42 6.25 -19.82
N TYR A 21 -18.09 6.23 -19.75
CA TYR A 21 -17.24 7.31 -20.21
C TYR A 21 -16.57 6.96 -21.53
N ASN A 22 -16.38 7.96 -22.39
CA ASN A 22 -15.64 7.77 -23.63
C ASN A 22 -14.13 7.58 -23.38
N ASN A 23 -13.35 7.33 -24.44
CA ASN A 23 -11.92 7.05 -24.29
C ASN A 23 -11.15 8.24 -23.69
N ASP A 24 -11.44 9.46 -24.11
CA ASP A 24 -10.73 10.66 -23.64
C ASP A 24 -11.05 10.94 -22.17
N GLU A 25 -12.31 10.76 -21.77
CA GLU A 25 -12.74 10.86 -20.37
C GLU A 25 -12.08 9.79 -19.49
N ARG A 26 -12.05 8.53 -19.96
CA ARG A 26 -11.36 7.44 -19.25
C ARG A 26 -9.86 7.68 -19.12
N ASN A 27 -9.21 8.19 -20.16
CA ASN A 27 -7.80 8.55 -20.13
C ASN A 27 -7.54 9.67 -19.11
N ASN A 28 -8.39 10.70 -19.08
CA ASN A 28 -8.31 11.77 -18.09
C ASN A 28 -8.54 11.26 -16.66
N MET A 29 -9.49 10.34 -16.46
CA MET A 29 -9.73 9.70 -15.16
C MET A 29 -8.53 8.85 -14.71
N SER A 30 -7.94 8.07 -15.62
CA SER A 30 -6.71 7.31 -15.33
C SER A 30 -5.57 8.24 -14.92
N LYS A 31 -5.35 9.33 -15.67
CA LYS A 31 -4.32 10.31 -15.33
C LYS A 31 -4.57 10.95 -13.96
N ASN A 32 -5.83 11.29 -13.66
CA ASN A 32 -6.20 11.83 -12.35
C ASN A 32 -5.95 10.82 -11.22
N LEU A 33 -6.23 9.54 -11.45
CA LEU A 33 -5.92 8.47 -10.51
C LEU A 33 -4.40 8.38 -10.25
N ASP A 34 -3.59 8.46 -11.30
CA ASP A 34 -2.12 8.45 -11.19
C ASP A 34 -1.62 9.65 -10.38
N GLU A 35 -2.12 10.85 -10.68
CA GLU A 35 -1.79 12.09 -9.95
C GLU A 35 -2.19 12.00 -8.46
N LEU A 36 -3.39 11.50 -8.17
CA LEU A 36 -3.86 11.28 -6.80
C LEU A 36 -3.04 10.21 -6.07
N SER A 37 -2.58 9.17 -6.77
CA SER A 37 -1.73 8.11 -6.21
C SER A 37 -0.37 8.65 -5.81
N VAL A 38 0.25 9.47 -6.67
CA VAL A 38 1.51 10.16 -6.35
C VAL A 38 1.34 11.10 -5.15
N LEU A 39 0.23 11.85 -5.13
CA LEU A 39 -0.09 12.72 -3.99
C LEU A 39 -0.30 11.91 -2.71
N LEU A 40 -1.00 10.78 -2.78
CA LEU A 40 -1.22 9.88 -1.65
C LEU A 40 0.10 9.37 -1.09
N MET A 41 1.02 8.90 -1.95
CA MET A 41 2.36 8.46 -1.53
C MET A 41 3.09 9.56 -0.75
N SER A 42 3.02 10.81 -1.23
CA SER A 42 3.61 11.97 -0.53
C SER A 42 2.93 12.26 0.81
N GLU A 43 1.61 12.16 0.91
CA GLU A 43 0.90 12.36 2.19
C GLU A 43 1.19 11.23 3.19
N ILE A 44 1.37 9.98 2.73
CA ILE A 44 1.80 8.87 3.58
C ILE A 44 3.20 9.15 4.14
N ASP A 45 4.14 9.61 3.31
CA ASP A 45 5.49 9.94 3.77
C ASP A 45 5.49 11.04 4.84
N ARG A 46 4.58 12.01 4.73
CA ARG A 46 4.40 13.09 5.72
C ARG A 46 3.62 12.69 6.96
N ALA A 47 2.88 11.58 6.93
CA ALA A 47 2.04 11.16 8.04
C ALA A 47 2.89 10.82 9.28
N ILE A 48 2.52 11.38 10.42
CA ILE A 48 3.12 11.05 11.73
C ILE A 48 2.13 10.38 12.68
N SER A 49 0.84 10.44 12.33
CA SER A 49 -0.23 9.85 13.13
C SER A 49 -0.44 8.40 12.74
N ILE A 50 -0.17 7.49 13.68
CA ILE A 50 -0.47 6.06 13.56
C ILE A 50 -1.97 5.86 13.34
N GLU A 51 -2.82 6.51 14.12
CA GLU A 51 -4.28 6.40 14.02
C GLU A 51 -4.79 6.76 12.61
N SER A 52 -4.23 7.79 11.99
CA SER A 52 -4.61 8.19 10.64
C SER A 52 -4.25 7.13 9.60
N LEU A 53 -3.11 6.44 9.77
CA LEU A 53 -2.65 5.36 8.89
C LEU A 53 -3.46 4.07 9.12
N GLU A 54 -3.76 3.72 10.37
CA GLU A 54 -4.62 2.58 10.71
C GLU A 54 -6.03 2.75 10.14
N SER A 55 -6.60 3.96 10.27
CA SER A 55 -7.90 4.29 9.69
C SER A 55 -7.90 4.17 8.16
N ALA A 56 -6.82 4.60 7.50
CA ALA A 56 -6.64 4.43 6.07
C ALA A 56 -6.59 2.95 5.64
N ILE A 57 -5.80 2.13 6.34
CA ILE A 57 -5.69 0.69 6.07
C ILE A 57 -7.01 -0.01 6.32
N LYS A 58 -7.72 0.33 7.40
CA LYS A 58 -9.05 -0.22 7.68
C LYS A 58 -10.02 0.07 6.54
N PHE A 59 -10.07 1.32 6.08
CA PHE A 59 -10.94 1.72 4.98
C PHE A 59 -10.58 1.01 3.67
N GLU A 60 -9.28 0.82 3.39
CA GLU A 60 -8.83 0.02 2.26
C GLU A 60 -9.26 -1.45 2.39
N ASN A 61 -9.08 -2.08 3.55
CA ASN A 61 -9.45 -3.48 3.77
C ASN A 61 -10.97 -3.74 3.68
N GLU A 62 -11.79 -2.69 3.85
CA GLU A 62 -13.25 -2.76 3.67
C GLU A 62 -13.68 -2.62 2.20
N HIS A 63 -12.85 -2.03 1.34
CA HIS A 63 -13.26 -1.57 0.01
C HIS A 63 -12.36 -1.98 -1.17
N TYR A 64 -11.11 -2.37 -0.93
CA TYR A 64 -10.13 -2.84 -1.91
C TYR A 64 -10.02 -1.96 -3.17
N PHE A 65 -9.67 -0.68 -2.99
CA PHE A 65 -9.73 0.30 -4.08
C PHE A 65 -8.41 1.04 -4.33
N LEU A 66 -7.47 1.02 -3.38
CA LEU A 66 -6.20 1.69 -3.54
C LEU A 66 -5.27 0.89 -4.46
N PRO A 67 -4.42 1.59 -5.24
CA PRO A 67 -3.34 0.94 -5.95
C PRO A 67 -2.39 0.23 -4.98
N ILE A 68 -1.94 -0.97 -5.33
CA ILE A 68 -1.02 -1.79 -4.53
C ILE A 68 0.20 -1.02 -3.99
N PRO A 69 0.90 -0.16 -4.77
CA PRO A 69 2.02 0.62 -4.24
C PRO A 69 1.64 1.49 -3.04
N CYS A 70 0.44 2.06 -3.04
CA CYS A 70 -0.05 2.93 -1.97
C CYS A 70 -0.31 2.12 -0.69
N VAL A 71 -0.86 0.91 -0.81
CA VAL A 71 -1.12 0.05 0.36
C VAL A 71 0.18 -0.45 0.97
N ILE A 72 1.12 -0.93 0.16
CA ILE A 72 2.47 -1.30 0.64
C ILE A 72 3.11 -0.13 1.37
N LYS A 73 3.01 1.09 0.80
CA LYS A 73 3.55 2.31 1.42
C LYS A 73 2.88 2.66 2.75
N LEU A 74 1.57 2.47 2.89
CA LEU A 74 0.85 2.65 4.16
C LEU A 74 1.43 1.75 5.25
N TYR A 75 1.57 0.45 4.96
CA TYR A 75 2.17 -0.51 5.90
C TYR A 75 3.64 -0.20 6.19
N GLN A 76 4.43 0.14 5.17
CA GLN A 76 5.82 0.57 5.36
C GLN A 76 5.91 1.74 6.34
N LYS A 77 5.06 2.76 6.18
CA LYS A 77 5.05 3.93 7.06
C LYS A 77 4.61 3.56 8.48
N LEU A 78 3.57 2.74 8.61
CA LEU A 78 3.04 2.30 9.90
C LEU A 78 4.10 1.50 10.69
N ILE A 79 4.77 0.57 10.03
CA ILE A 79 5.87 -0.23 10.58
C ILE A 79 7.08 0.66 10.92
N LEU A 80 7.40 1.65 10.08
CA LEU A 80 8.48 2.59 10.39
C LEU A 80 8.21 3.37 11.69
N LEU A 81 6.97 3.78 11.92
CA LEU A 81 6.58 4.54 13.12
C LEU A 81 6.49 3.66 14.38
N ASN A 82 6.19 2.36 14.24
CA ASN A 82 6.10 1.43 15.36
C ASN A 82 6.47 0.00 14.93
N HIS A 83 7.77 -0.23 14.82
CA HIS A 83 8.34 -1.45 14.25
C HIS A 83 8.26 -2.69 15.16
N THR A 84 7.89 -2.53 16.44
CA THR A 84 7.72 -3.68 17.35
C THR A 84 6.29 -4.22 17.35
N ASN A 85 5.36 -3.57 16.64
CA ASN A 85 3.97 -3.99 16.56
C ASN A 85 3.78 -5.09 15.50
N LYS A 86 3.84 -6.35 15.96
CA LYS A 86 3.68 -7.56 15.13
C LYS A 86 2.43 -7.55 14.23
N PRO A 87 1.22 -7.19 14.72
CA PRO A 87 0.02 -7.05 13.89
C PRO A 87 0.19 -6.25 12.59
N TYR A 88 1.07 -5.24 12.54
CA TYR A 88 1.28 -4.45 11.33
C TYR A 88 2.00 -5.25 10.23
N TYR A 89 2.92 -6.13 10.63
CA TYR A 89 3.58 -7.04 9.71
C TYR A 89 2.64 -8.14 9.25
N GLU A 90 1.84 -8.70 10.16
CA GLU A 90 0.84 -9.73 9.83
C GLU A 90 -0.17 -9.18 8.81
N GLY A 91 -0.68 -7.96 9.02
CA GLY A 91 -1.56 -7.32 8.05
C GLY A 91 -0.91 -7.09 6.68
N LEU A 92 0.38 -6.74 6.63
CA LEU A 92 1.11 -6.62 5.36
C LEU A 92 1.28 -7.99 4.68
N VAL A 93 1.61 -9.04 5.44
CA VAL A 93 1.75 -10.41 4.94
C VAL A 93 0.44 -10.90 4.33
N ASP A 94 -0.68 -10.75 5.05
CA ASP A 94 -2.00 -11.14 4.58
C ASP A 94 -2.37 -10.40 3.29
N TYR A 95 -2.08 -9.09 3.24
CA TYR A 95 -2.29 -8.29 2.04
C TYR A 95 -1.43 -8.78 0.86
N LEU A 96 -0.14 -9.02 1.06
CA LEU A 96 0.76 -9.52 0.01
C LEU A 96 0.29 -10.85 -0.58
N LEU A 97 -0.12 -11.79 0.27
CA LEU A 97 -0.61 -13.11 -0.14
C LEU A 97 -1.94 -13.04 -0.90
N LEU A 98 -2.79 -12.03 -0.64
CA LEU A 98 -4.03 -11.81 -1.39
C LEU A 98 -3.77 -11.49 -2.86
N TYR A 99 -2.70 -10.76 -3.17
CA TYR A 99 -2.38 -10.29 -4.53
C TYR A 99 -1.49 -11.25 -5.33
N GLY A 100 -1.21 -12.45 -4.81
CA GLY A 100 -0.76 -13.59 -5.60
C GLY A 100 0.65 -14.11 -5.28
N PRO A 101 1.08 -15.17 -5.99
CA PRO A 101 2.30 -15.93 -5.68
C PRO A 101 3.59 -15.11 -5.84
N ASP A 102 3.54 -14.04 -6.63
CA ASP A 102 4.69 -13.16 -6.84
C ASP A 102 5.21 -12.59 -5.52
N TRP A 103 4.35 -12.41 -4.50
CA TRP A 103 4.70 -11.82 -3.21
C TRP A 103 5.02 -12.84 -2.10
N GLU A 104 5.00 -14.14 -2.41
CA GLU A 104 5.16 -15.20 -1.43
C GLU A 104 6.55 -15.18 -0.77
N GLU A 105 7.60 -14.83 -1.51
CA GLU A 105 8.95 -14.70 -0.96
C GLU A 105 9.01 -13.60 0.11
N GLU A 106 8.47 -12.41 -0.19
CA GLU A 106 8.43 -11.31 0.76
C GLU A 106 7.59 -11.66 1.99
N ALA A 107 6.40 -12.22 1.78
CA ALA A 107 5.50 -12.63 2.85
C ALA A 107 6.16 -13.66 3.80
N ASN A 108 6.79 -14.70 3.25
CA ASN A 108 7.48 -15.72 4.02
C ASN A 108 8.68 -15.16 4.80
N LYS A 109 9.44 -14.25 4.18
CA LYS A 109 10.60 -13.63 4.83
C LYS A 109 10.19 -12.70 5.96
N ILE A 110 9.13 -11.90 5.79
CA ILE A 110 8.56 -11.09 6.87
C ILE A 110 8.13 -11.99 8.02
N THR A 111 7.34 -13.04 7.74
CA THR A 111 6.82 -14.00 8.72
C THR A 111 7.95 -14.61 9.56
N ASN A 112 9.00 -15.10 8.91
CA ASN A 112 10.15 -15.70 9.58
C ASN A 112 10.88 -14.70 10.50
N LEU A 113 11.02 -13.43 10.07
CA LEU A 113 11.67 -12.41 10.88
C LEU A 113 10.85 -12.04 12.12
N ILE A 114 9.52 -11.92 11.99
CA ILE A 114 8.64 -11.59 13.13
C ILE A 114 8.45 -12.76 14.11
N GLU A 115 8.45 -14.01 13.63
CA GLU A 115 8.43 -15.20 14.49
C GLU A 115 9.70 -15.33 15.35
N LYS A 116 10.83 -14.82 14.84
CA LYS A 116 12.10 -14.75 15.55
C LYS A 116 12.28 -13.45 16.34
N GLU A 117 11.24 -12.63 16.45
CA GLU A 117 11.23 -11.33 17.13
C GLU A 117 12.32 -10.35 16.61
N ARG A 118 12.76 -10.51 15.36
CA ARG A 118 13.79 -9.67 14.73
C ARG A 118 13.19 -8.42 14.09
N PHE A 119 12.49 -7.63 14.90
CA PHE A 119 11.69 -6.48 14.45
C PHE A 119 12.49 -5.40 13.71
N GLU A 120 13.72 -5.11 14.15
CA GLU A 120 14.63 -4.19 13.45
C GLU A 120 14.91 -4.66 12.02
N THR A 121 15.31 -5.93 11.87
CA THR A 121 15.58 -6.54 10.57
C THR A 121 14.31 -6.66 9.72
N ALA A 122 13.17 -6.96 10.34
CA ALA A 122 11.88 -7.02 9.66
C ALA A 122 11.48 -5.65 9.12
N ARG A 123 11.65 -4.58 9.91
CA ARG A 123 11.42 -3.19 9.47
C ARG A 123 12.28 -2.87 8.25
N ASP A 124 13.59 -3.08 8.34
CA ASP A 124 14.52 -2.73 7.27
C ASP A 124 14.21 -3.50 5.98
N TYR A 125 13.84 -4.79 6.11
CA TYR A 125 13.40 -5.58 4.97
C TYR A 125 12.11 -5.02 4.35
N VAL A 126 11.09 -4.74 5.17
CA VAL A 126 9.83 -4.14 4.68
C VAL A 126 10.06 -2.80 3.97
N GLN A 127 10.96 -1.95 4.48
CA GLN A 127 11.31 -0.69 3.81
C GLN A 127 12.03 -0.91 2.47
N SER A 128 12.69 -2.06 2.28
CA SER A 128 13.37 -2.41 1.03
C SER A 128 12.45 -2.98 -0.05
N ILE A 129 11.20 -3.35 0.30
CA ILE A 129 10.24 -3.90 -0.66
C ILE A 129 9.89 -2.82 -1.69
N SER A 130 10.33 -3.06 -2.93
CA SER A 130 9.93 -2.27 -4.10
C SER A 130 8.66 -2.87 -4.70
N TYR A 131 7.70 -2.02 -5.04
CA TYR A 131 6.55 -2.46 -5.85
C TYR A 131 6.96 -2.90 -7.25
N TYR A 132 7.93 -2.19 -7.86
CA TYR A 132 8.48 -2.57 -9.15
C TYR A 132 9.39 -3.77 -8.93
N LYS A 133 8.85 -4.98 -9.10
CA LYS A 133 9.66 -6.19 -9.22
C LYS A 133 10.45 -6.07 -10.51
N GLU A 134 11.75 -5.84 -10.40
CA GLU A 134 12.65 -6.04 -11.53
C GLU A 134 12.68 -7.54 -11.81
N PHE A 135 11.79 -8.01 -12.68
CA PHE A 135 11.98 -9.31 -13.31
C PHE A 135 13.25 -9.19 -14.14
N ASN A 136 14.37 -9.62 -13.58
CA ASN A 136 15.58 -9.83 -14.35
C ASN A 136 15.21 -10.78 -15.48
N ASN A 137 15.03 -10.19 -16.67
CA ASN A 137 14.96 -10.94 -17.91
C ASN A 137 16.20 -11.83 -17.94
N CYS A 138 16.03 -13.14 -17.70
CA CYS A 138 17.06 -14.11 -17.97
C CYS A 138 17.50 -13.90 -19.41
N ARG A 139 18.74 -13.45 -19.58
CA ARG A 139 19.40 -13.28 -20.86
C ARG A 139 20.53 -14.28 -20.95
#